data_AF-A0A423A182-F1
#
_entry.id   AF-A0A423A182-F1
#
_cell.length_a   1.000
_cell.length_b   1.000
_cell.length_c   1.000
_cell.angle_alpha   90.00
_cell.angle_beta   90.00
_cell.angle_gamma   90.00
#
_symmetry.space_group_name_H-M   'P 1'
#
loop_
_entity.id
_entity.type
_entity.pdbx_description
1 polymer ?
#
loop_
_entity_poly.entity_id
_entity_poly.type
_entity_poly.pdbx_seq_one_letter_code
_entity_poly.pdbx_strand_id
1 'polypeptide(L)'
;GLARCSSEEKALAKAKKDKLTVSIGEFCSKKVLGICLEKKRSYCQFDSKLAQIVQQQGRNGQLHIGFGGASSPDCRGITVAELQGIDFNELDFTNFMEDLINNQKIPDNSELTEKTKARIKELLTQSSAK
;
A
#
# COMPACT_ATOMS: atom_id res chain seq x y z
N GLY A 1 3.36 26.77 -14.79
CA GLY A 1 4.33 26.53 -13.70
C GLY A 1 3.57 26.08 -12.46
N LEU A 2 4.15 25.16 -11.67
CA LEU A 2 3.58 24.45 -10.51
C LEU A 2 3.09 25.32 -9.33
N ALA A 3 2.98 26.64 -9.52
CA ALA A 3 2.60 27.61 -8.48
C ALA A 3 1.10 27.63 -8.14
N ARG A 4 0.26 26.81 -8.79
CA ARG A 4 -1.21 26.84 -8.65
C ARG A 4 -1.85 25.57 -8.11
N CYS A 5 -1.06 24.58 -7.67
CA CYS A 5 -1.62 23.36 -7.08
C CYS A 5 -2.11 23.60 -5.65
N SER A 6 -3.27 23.04 -5.31
CA SER A 6 -3.80 23.05 -3.94
C SER A 6 -2.91 22.23 -2.99
N SER A 7 -3.12 22.37 -1.67
CA SER A 7 -2.46 21.54 -0.65
C SER A 7 -2.71 20.05 -0.89
N GLU A 8 -3.94 19.71 -1.27
CA GLU A 8 -4.39 18.33 -1.51
C GLU A 8 -3.71 17.77 -2.75
N GLU A 9 -3.57 18.56 -3.82
CA GLU A 9 -2.85 18.14 -5.03
C GLU A 9 -1.36 17.92 -4.78
N LYS A 10 -0.73 18.73 -3.92
CA LYS A 10 0.65 18.53 -3.50
C LYS A 10 0.81 17.26 -2.65
N ALA A 11 -0.10 17.03 -1.71
CA ALA A 11 -0.12 15.82 -0.89
C ALA A 11 -0.31 14.57 -1.76
N LEU A 12 -1.24 14.61 -2.72
CA LEU A 12 -1.44 13.55 -3.69
C LEU A 12 -0.20 13.32 -4.58
N ALA A 13 0.46 14.39 -5.02
CA ALA A 13 1.70 14.26 -5.79
C ALA A 13 2.80 13.54 -5.00
N LYS A 14 2.92 13.84 -3.69
CA LYS A 14 3.81 13.10 -2.79
C LYS A 14 3.40 11.64 -2.66
N ALA A 15 2.12 11.34 -2.38
CA ALA A 15 1.62 9.97 -2.27
C ALA A 15 1.86 9.15 -3.55
N LYS A 16 1.71 9.77 -4.73
CA LYS A 16 2.03 9.15 -6.02
C LYS A 16 3.52 8.84 -6.16
N LYS A 17 4.39 9.79 -5.79
CA LYS A 17 5.85 9.59 -5.79
C LYS A 17 6.26 8.45 -4.85
N ASP A 18 5.60 8.36 -3.70
CA ASP A 18 5.84 7.35 -2.68
C ASP A 18 5.19 5.98 -3.02
N LYS A 19 4.55 5.86 -4.20
CA LYS A 19 3.84 4.65 -4.69
C LYS A 19 2.72 4.19 -3.73
N LEU A 20 2.02 5.14 -3.11
CA LEU A 20 0.94 4.90 -2.14
C LEU A 20 -0.47 5.00 -2.75
N THR A 21 -0.58 5.09 -4.08
CA THR A 21 -1.85 5.38 -4.75
C THR A 21 -2.19 4.38 -5.84
N VAL A 22 -3.47 4.11 -6.03
CA VAL A 22 -4.02 3.44 -7.23
C VAL A 22 -4.81 4.46 -8.05
N SER A 23 -4.54 4.54 -9.35
CA SER A 23 -5.28 5.42 -10.28
C SER A 23 -6.60 4.77 -10.67
N ILE A 24 -7.72 5.49 -10.47
CA ILE A 24 -9.07 4.97 -10.78
C ILE A 24 -9.50 5.39 -12.18
N GLY A 25 -9.11 6.59 -12.61
CA GLY A 25 -9.37 7.08 -13.95
C GLY A 25 -9.57 8.60 -14.00
N GLU A 26 -10.07 9.07 -15.13
CA GLU A 26 -10.33 10.49 -15.41
C GLU A 26 -11.82 10.71 -15.63
N PHE A 27 -12.35 11.82 -15.12
CA PHE A 27 -13.74 12.22 -15.33
C PHE A 27 -13.85 13.72 -15.61
N CYS A 28 -14.96 14.10 -16.25
CA CYS A 28 -15.25 15.49 -16.51
C CYS A 28 -15.88 16.13 -15.26
N SER A 29 -15.15 17.03 -14.60
CA SER A 29 -15.63 17.74 -13.41
C SER A 29 -16.42 19.00 -13.76
N LYS A 30 -16.19 19.57 -14.95
CA LYS A 30 -16.94 20.72 -15.47
C LYS A 30 -17.29 20.51 -16.94
N LYS A 31 -18.58 20.43 -17.23
CA LYS A 31 -19.14 20.25 -18.57
C LYS A 31 -20.07 21.42 -18.90
N VAL A 32 -19.91 22.01 -20.08
CA VAL A 32 -20.76 23.09 -20.59
C VAL A 32 -21.11 22.78 -22.04
N LEU A 33 -22.42 22.82 -22.38
CA LEU A 33 -22.92 22.49 -23.72
C LEU A 33 -22.40 21.14 -24.27
N GLY A 34 -22.25 20.14 -23.40
CA GLY A 34 -21.73 18.82 -23.76
C GLY A 34 -20.20 18.72 -23.84
N ILE A 35 -19.48 19.85 -23.88
CA ILE A 35 -18.02 19.91 -23.96
C ILE A 35 -17.42 19.87 -22.56
N CYS A 36 -16.39 19.05 -22.37
CA CYS A 36 -15.66 18.99 -21.10
C CYS A 36 -14.63 20.11 -21.02
N LEU A 37 -14.80 21.02 -20.06
CA LEU A 37 -13.89 22.14 -19.82
C LEU A 37 -12.82 21.82 -18.79
N GLU A 38 -13.12 20.93 -17.84
CA GLU A 38 -12.19 20.55 -16.76
C GLU A 38 -12.26 19.06 -16.49
N LYS A 39 -11.12 18.40 -16.62
CA LYS A 39 -10.94 16.98 -16.32
C LYS A 39 -10.22 16.82 -14.99
N LYS A 40 -10.70 15.91 -14.15
CA LYS A 40 -10.06 15.50 -12.90
C LYS A 40 -9.69 14.03 -12.97
N ARG A 41 -8.59 13.67 -12.30
CA ARG A 41 -8.16 12.28 -12.14
C ARG A 41 -8.38 11.86 -10.69
N SER A 42 -8.93 10.67 -10.53
CA SER A 42 -9.27 10.10 -9.23
C SER A 42 -8.29 9.01 -8.83
N TYR A 43 -7.96 8.97 -7.55
CA TYR A 43 -6.98 8.08 -6.97
C TYR A 43 -7.47 7.59 -5.61
N CYS A 44 -7.23 6.32 -5.31
CA CYS A 44 -7.27 5.82 -3.94
C CYS A 44 -5.86 5.91 -3.34
N GLN A 45 -5.73 6.56 -2.19
CA GLN A 45 -4.49 6.65 -1.42
C GLN A 45 -4.55 5.68 -0.24
N PHE A 46 -3.44 5.03 0.05
CA PHE A 46 -3.28 4.09 1.16
C PHE A 46 -2.14 4.51 2.08
N ASP A 47 -2.16 4.04 3.33
CA ASP A 47 -1.19 4.45 4.35
C ASP A 47 0.21 3.83 4.16
N SER A 48 0.33 2.77 3.35
CA SER A 48 1.61 2.09 3.09
C SER A 48 1.66 1.44 1.72
N LYS A 49 2.87 1.18 1.21
CA LYS A 49 3.09 0.39 -0.01
C LYS A 49 2.51 -1.01 0.10
N LEU A 50 2.63 -1.64 1.28
CA LEU A 50 2.05 -2.96 1.52
C LEU A 50 0.52 -2.93 1.35
N ALA A 51 -0.15 -1.96 1.98
CA ALA A 51 -1.60 -1.79 1.84
C ALA A 51 -2.01 -1.51 0.38
N GLN A 52 -1.24 -0.68 -0.33
CA GLN A 52 -1.45 -0.40 -1.75
C GLN A 52 -1.37 -1.68 -2.59
N ILE A 53 -0.35 -2.52 -2.37
CA ILE A 53 -0.14 -3.77 -3.11
C ILE A 53 -1.28 -4.75 -2.85
N VAL A 54 -1.64 -4.99 -1.58
CA VAL A 54 -2.73 -5.90 -1.21
C VAL A 54 -4.06 -5.43 -1.83
N GLN A 55 -4.32 -4.13 -1.83
CA GLN A 55 -5.54 -3.57 -2.41
C GLN A 55 -5.54 -3.65 -3.94
N GLN A 56 -4.43 -3.36 -4.60
CA GLN A 56 -4.36 -3.37 -6.06
C GLN A 56 -4.29 -4.80 -6.62
N GLN A 57 -3.35 -5.60 -6.14
CA GLN A 57 -3.08 -6.92 -6.71
C GLN A 57 -3.99 -7.98 -6.08
N GLY A 58 -4.27 -7.90 -4.79
CA GLY A 58 -5.16 -8.83 -4.10
C GLY A 58 -6.64 -8.52 -4.35
N ARG A 59 -7.15 -7.40 -3.81
CA ARG A 59 -8.58 -7.05 -3.91
C ARG A 59 -9.04 -6.88 -5.37
N ASN A 60 -8.31 -6.12 -6.19
CA ASN A 60 -8.69 -5.92 -7.59
C ASN A 60 -8.20 -7.04 -8.50
N GLY A 61 -6.93 -7.45 -8.41
CA GLY A 61 -6.37 -8.48 -9.28
C GLY A 61 -6.97 -9.87 -9.06
N GLN A 62 -6.80 -10.44 -7.86
CA GLN A 62 -7.23 -11.82 -7.57
C GLN A 62 -8.73 -11.94 -7.27
N LEU A 63 -9.29 -11.04 -6.46
CA LEU A 63 -10.70 -11.11 -6.06
C LEU A 63 -11.66 -10.40 -7.03
N HIS A 64 -11.13 -9.69 -8.03
CA HIS A 64 -11.90 -8.92 -9.02
C HIS A 64 -12.82 -7.85 -8.41
N ILE A 65 -12.50 -7.34 -7.22
CA ILE A 65 -13.22 -6.27 -6.55
C ILE A 65 -12.58 -4.93 -6.96
N GLY A 66 -13.24 -4.23 -7.89
CA GLY A 66 -12.76 -2.97 -8.45
C GLY A 66 -12.86 -1.77 -7.50
N PHE A 67 -12.27 -0.64 -7.92
CA PHE A 67 -12.28 0.63 -7.16
C PHE A 67 -13.40 1.59 -7.59
N GLY A 68 -14.48 1.08 -8.16
CA GLY A 68 -15.56 1.92 -8.69
C GLY A 68 -15.13 2.78 -9.90
N GLY A 69 -15.91 3.83 -10.18
CA GLY A 69 -15.68 4.74 -11.30
C GLY A 69 -14.88 5.98 -10.89
N ALA A 70 -14.22 6.65 -11.84
CA ALA A 70 -13.39 7.82 -11.54
C ALA A 70 -14.15 8.95 -10.82
N SER A 71 -15.44 9.16 -11.13
CA SER A 71 -16.28 10.17 -10.46
C SER A 71 -16.90 9.69 -9.13
N SER A 72 -16.81 8.40 -8.83
CA SER A 72 -17.36 7.76 -7.61
C SER A 72 -16.50 6.55 -7.23
N PRO A 73 -15.27 6.80 -6.74
CA PRO A 73 -14.34 5.72 -6.42
C PRO A 73 -14.78 4.97 -5.14
N ASP A 74 -14.55 3.66 -5.11
CA ASP A 74 -14.62 2.83 -3.90
C ASP A 74 -13.19 2.53 -3.41
N CYS A 75 -12.74 3.34 -2.46
CA CYS A 75 -11.42 3.23 -1.83
C CYS A 75 -11.43 2.49 -0.49
N ARG A 76 -12.49 1.74 -0.18
CA ARG A 76 -12.58 1.04 1.11
C ARG A 76 -11.42 0.08 1.35
N GLY A 77 -11.17 -0.18 2.63
CA GLY A 77 -10.33 -1.29 3.07
C GLY A 77 -10.83 -2.64 2.54
N ILE A 78 -9.90 -3.55 2.27
CA ILE A 78 -10.23 -4.97 2.17
C ILE A 78 -10.75 -5.48 3.52
N THR A 79 -11.78 -6.30 3.50
CA THR A 79 -12.31 -6.94 4.71
C THR A 79 -11.46 -8.15 5.11
N VAL A 80 -11.63 -8.64 6.34
CA VAL A 80 -10.91 -9.83 6.81
C VAL A 80 -11.23 -11.06 5.96
N ALA A 81 -12.50 -11.26 5.59
CA ALA A 81 -12.92 -12.40 4.77
C ALA A 81 -12.34 -12.33 3.35
N GLU A 82 -12.32 -11.14 2.74
CA GLU A 82 -11.67 -10.93 1.45
C GLU A 82 -10.16 -11.16 1.54
N LEU A 83 -9.50 -10.67 2.61
CA LEU A 83 -8.06 -10.85 2.83
C LEU A 83 -7.66 -12.33 2.88
N GLN A 84 -8.49 -13.19 3.46
CA GLN A 84 -8.26 -14.63 3.51
C GLN A 84 -8.33 -15.32 2.14
N GLY A 85 -8.99 -14.69 1.16
CA GLY A 85 -9.08 -15.19 -0.21
C GLY A 85 -7.90 -14.83 -1.11
N ILE A 86 -6.92 -14.07 -0.60
CA ILE A 86 -5.75 -13.64 -1.36
C ILE A 86 -4.61 -14.64 -1.17
N ASP A 87 -4.04 -15.11 -2.28
CA ASP A 87 -2.74 -15.77 -2.27
C ASP A 87 -1.62 -14.73 -2.24
N PHE A 88 -0.95 -14.60 -1.10
CA PHE A 88 0.14 -13.67 -0.90
C PHE A 88 1.41 -14.05 -1.65
N ASN A 89 1.57 -15.30 -2.11
CA ASN A 89 2.74 -15.72 -2.88
C ASN A 89 2.72 -15.17 -4.31
N GLU A 90 1.54 -14.82 -4.83
CA GLU A 90 1.38 -14.25 -6.17
C GLU A 90 1.48 -12.72 -6.19
N LEU A 91 1.59 -12.08 -5.02
CA LEU A 91 1.72 -10.62 -4.93
C LEU A 91 3.18 -10.18 -5.12
N ASP A 92 3.40 -9.17 -5.94
CA ASP A 92 4.71 -8.54 -6.12
C ASP A 92 4.96 -7.49 -5.03
N PHE A 93 5.83 -7.84 -4.09
CA PHE A 93 6.28 -6.98 -2.99
C PHE A 93 7.60 -6.25 -3.24
N THR A 94 8.19 -6.31 -4.44
CA THR A 94 9.53 -5.74 -4.71
C THR A 94 9.64 -4.28 -4.25
N ASN A 95 8.64 -3.46 -4.59
CA ASN A 95 8.58 -2.04 -4.22
C ASN A 95 8.49 -1.78 -2.70
N PHE A 96 7.92 -2.73 -1.94
CA PHE A 96 7.83 -2.66 -0.48
C PHE A 96 9.13 -3.16 0.17
N MET A 97 9.72 -4.23 -0.37
CA MET A 97 10.96 -4.81 0.15
C MET A 97 12.15 -3.86 -0.01
N GLU A 98 12.22 -3.13 -1.13
CA GLU A 98 13.21 -2.05 -1.31
C GLU A 98 13.14 -1.02 -0.17
N ASP A 99 11.95 -0.58 0.22
CA ASP A 99 11.78 0.37 1.33
C ASP A 99 12.13 -0.25 2.66
N LEU A 100 11.76 -1.51 2.88
CA LEU A 100 12.07 -2.21 4.12
C LEU A 100 13.58 -2.30 4.33
N ILE A 101 14.33 -2.73 3.31
CA ILE A 101 15.79 -2.88 3.36
C ILE A 101 16.47 -1.52 3.54
N ASN A 102 16.00 -0.48 2.85
CA ASN A 102 16.61 0.85 2.94
C ASN A 102 16.34 1.54 4.28
N ASN A 103 15.22 1.22 4.95
CA ASN A 103 14.80 1.89 6.18
C ASN A 103 15.01 1.05 7.45
N GLN A 104 15.30 -0.25 7.34
CA GLN A 104 15.65 -1.10 8.48
C GLN A 104 17.14 -1.43 8.47
N LYS A 105 17.79 -1.27 9.63
CA LYS A 105 19.06 -1.96 9.88
C LYS A 105 18.78 -3.44 9.99
N ILE A 106 19.03 -4.18 8.92
CA ILE A 106 19.05 -5.64 8.98
C ILE A 106 20.25 -6.03 9.85
N PRO A 107 20.02 -6.69 11.00
CA PRO A 107 21.11 -7.05 11.91
C PRO A 107 22.08 -7.99 11.20
N ASP A 108 23.37 -7.80 11.46
CA ASP A 108 24.40 -8.70 10.95
C ASP A 108 24.19 -10.12 11.50
N ASN A 109 24.68 -11.14 10.79
CA ASN A 109 24.56 -12.54 11.16
C ASN A 109 25.12 -12.82 12.57
N SER A 110 26.14 -12.07 12.99
CA SER A 110 26.68 -12.12 14.35
C SER A 110 25.65 -11.69 15.40
N GLU A 111 24.95 -10.58 15.16
CA GLU A 111 23.90 -10.05 16.04
C GLU A 111 22.67 -10.99 16.07
N LEU A 112 22.32 -11.58 14.93
CA LEU A 112 21.26 -12.59 14.85
C LEU A 112 21.60 -13.86 15.65
N THR A 113 22.86 -14.28 15.60
CA THR A 113 23.36 -15.44 16.36
C THR A 113 23.27 -15.18 17.86
N GLU A 114 23.65 -13.99 18.33
CA GLU A 114 23.54 -13.62 19.74
C GLU A 114 22.08 -13.50 20.20
N LYS A 115 21.19 -12.91 19.39
CA LYS A 115 19.74 -12.90 19.68
C LYS A 115 19.16 -14.32 19.77
N THR A 116 19.59 -15.22 18.88
CA THR A 116 19.15 -16.61 18.89
C THR A 116 19.64 -17.34 20.14
N LYS A 117 20.92 -17.16 20.52
CA LYS A 117 21.46 -17.70 21.78
C LYS A 117 20.71 -17.19 23.00
N ALA A 118 20.42 -15.90 23.06
CA ALA A 118 19.66 -15.30 24.16
C ALA A 118 18.26 -15.92 24.29
N ARG A 119 17.58 -16.13 23.16
CA ARG A 119 16.24 -16.74 23.13
C ARG A 119 16.24 -18.22 23.53
N ILE A 120 17.25 -18.97 23.08
CA ILE A 120 17.45 -20.37 23.49
C ILE A 120 17.69 -20.43 25.01
N LYS A 121 18.53 -19.54 25.55
CA LYS A 121 18.80 -19.48 27.00
C LYS A 121 17.53 -19.20 27.80
N GLU A 122 16.71 -18.26 27.35
CA GLU A 122 15.42 -17.92 27.98
C GLU A 122 14.46 -19.12 28.00
N LEU A 123 14.34 -19.85 26.90
CA LEU A 123 13.53 -21.06 26.80
C LEU A 123 14.03 -22.18 27.72
N LEU A 124 15.35 -22.38 27.81
CA LEU A 124 15.97 -23.37 28.70
C LEU A 124 15.76 -23.03 30.18
N THR A 125 15.75 -21.74 30.53
CA THR A 125 15.44 -21.30 31.90
C THR A 125 13.96 -21.47 32.25
N GLN A 126 13.05 -21.27 31.30
CA GLN A 126 11.61 -21.51 31.51
C GLN A 126 11.28 -23.01 31.59
N SER A 127 11.97 -23.86 30.84
CA SER A 127 11.78 -25.32 30.91
C SER A 127 12.34 -25.94 32.19
N SER A 128 13.34 -25.31 32.81
CA SER A 128 13.96 -25.81 34.05
C SER A 128 13.25 -25.33 35.33
N ALA A 129 12.27 -24.43 35.20
CA ALA A 129 11.49 -23.89 36.31
C ALA A 129 10.14 -24.61 36.51
N LYS A 130 9.93 -25.77 35.86
CA LYS A 130 8.70 -26.56 35.89
C LYS A 130 8.96 -27.98 36.35
#